data_AF-A0A523XD64-F1
#
_entry.id   AF-A0A523XD64-F1
#
_cell.length_a   1.000
_cell.length_b   1.000
_cell.length_c   1.000
_cell.angle_alpha   90.00
_cell.angle_beta   90.00
_cell.angle_gamma   90.00
#
_symmetry.space_group_name_H-M   'P 1'
#
loop_
_entity.id
_entity.type
_entity.pdbx_description
1 polymer ?
#
loop_
_entity_poly.entity_id
_entity_poly.type
_entity_poly.pdbx_seq_one_letter_code
_entity_poly.pdbx_strand_id
1 'polypeptide(L)'
;MKKLTFLLILCLALVLIFSCGKKPPPGGLMEEEPIIIEEEEEAEILEEYEEIAEEAVEETTVIETPPPPTPSIVYRVQIGAFYSAEGANRRKTRAISLFDKPIYIEYIAPYYKVRVGDFATETEAAIYKAKVVRYFGDAFVAETSKTP
;
A
#
# COMPACT_ATOMS: atom_id res chain seq x y z
N MET A 1 51.12 29.24 9.41
CA MET A 1 49.65 29.23 9.19
C MET A 1 49.20 28.23 8.13
N LYS A 2 49.86 28.13 6.96
CA LYS A 2 49.46 27.20 5.86
C LYS A 2 49.39 25.72 6.26
N LYS A 3 50.29 25.25 7.13
CA LYS A 3 50.31 23.86 7.64
C LYS A 3 49.13 23.56 8.58
N LEU A 4 48.68 24.55 9.34
CA LEU A 4 47.53 24.43 10.26
C LEU A 4 46.20 24.42 9.49
N THR A 5 46.08 25.25 8.45
CA THR A 5 44.92 25.21 7.55
C THR A 5 44.87 23.91 6.76
N PHE A 6 46.02 23.37 6.32
CA PHE A 6 46.06 22.08 5.63
C PHE A 6 45.65 20.92 6.56
N LEU A 7 46.11 20.95 7.81
CA LEU A 7 45.70 19.99 8.85
C LEU A 7 44.20 20.07 9.13
N LEU A 8 43.64 21.27 9.24
CA LEU A 8 42.20 21.47 9.48
C LEU A 8 41.35 20.96 8.31
N ILE A 9 41.77 21.20 7.06
CA ILE A 9 41.08 20.68 5.86
C ILE A 9 41.16 19.15 5.81
N LEU A 10 42.31 18.56 6.16
CA LEU A 10 42.48 17.11 6.22
C LEU A 10 41.57 16.47 7.29
N CYS A 11 41.48 17.09 8.47
CA CYS A 11 40.58 16.65 9.53
C CYS A 11 39.11 16.76 9.13
N LEU A 12 38.70 17.87 8.49
CA LEU A 12 37.34 18.06 7.97
C LEU A 12 37.00 17.00 6.90
N ALA A 13 37.93 16.74 5.98
CA ALA A 13 37.76 15.72 4.97
C ALA A 13 37.58 14.33 5.59
N LEU A 14 38.39 13.95 6.58
CA LEU A 14 38.28 12.69 7.32
C LEU A 14 36.91 12.52 8.01
N VAL A 15 36.37 13.57 8.63
CA VAL A 15 35.04 13.53 9.27
C VAL A 15 33.94 13.24 8.25
N LEU A 16 34.06 13.74 7.01
CA LEU A 16 33.05 13.51 5.96
C LEU A 16 33.06 12.06 5.43
N ILE A 17 34.22 11.38 5.41
CA ILE A 17 34.32 9.99 4.90
C ILE A 17 33.76 8.96 5.89
N PHE A 18 33.81 9.25 7.19
CA PHE A 18 33.24 8.36 8.23
C PHE A 18 31.75 8.61 8.52
N SER A 19 31.13 9.58 7.85
CA SER A 19 29.69 9.87 7.99
C SER A 19 28.82 9.09 6.99
N CYS A 20 29.24 7.87 6.63
CA CYS A 20 28.32 6.87 6.09
C CYS A 20 27.51 6.30 7.26
N GLY A 21 26.32 6.87 7.50
CA GLY A 21 25.36 6.29 8.44
C GLY A 21 25.17 4.81 8.14
N LYS A 22 25.51 3.95 9.11
CA LYS A 22 25.33 2.50 9.00
C LYS A 22 23.87 2.22 8.64
N LYS A 23 23.64 1.71 7.43
CA LYS A 23 22.37 1.10 7.05
C LYS A 23 22.03 0.05 8.13
N PRO A 24 20.83 0.09 8.74
CA PRO A 24 20.46 -0.93 9.73
C PRO A 24 20.58 -2.30 9.07
N PRO A 25 21.14 -3.30 9.78
CA PRO A 25 21.24 -4.65 9.24
C PRO A 25 19.85 -5.15 8.82
N PRO A 26 19.73 -5.92 7.73
CA PRO A 26 18.49 -6.61 7.44
C PRO A 26 18.14 -7.45 8.67
N GLY A 27 16.96 -7.19 9.25
CA GLY A 27 16.50 -7.83 10.47
C GLY A 27 16.66 -9.34 10.35
N GLY A 28 17.43 -9.90 11.27
CA GLY A 28 17.61 -11.34 11.38
C GLY A 28 16.28 -12.03 11.60
N LEU A 29 16.12 -13.18 10.97
CA LEU A 29 15.02 -14.11 11.17
C LEU A 29 14.97 -14.45 12.66
N MET A 30 13.98 -13.93 13.37
CA MET A 30 13.56 -14.51 14.63
C MET A 30 12.67 -15.69 14.25
N GLU A 31 13.14 -16.89 14.55
CA GLU A 31 12.31 -18.09 14.54
C GLU A 31 11.26 -17.89 15.64
N GLU A 32 10.05 -17.48 15.25
CA GLU A 32 8.92 -17.42 16.18
C GLU A 32 8.38 -18.83 16.38
N GLU A 33 8.34 -19.25 17.64
CA GLU A 33 7.73 -20.50 18.10
C GLU A 33 6.23 -20.52 17.74
N PRO A 34 5.65 -21.71 17.45
CA PRO A 34 4.27 -21.80 17.00
C PRO A 34 3.30 -21.36 18.11
N ILE A 35 2.59 -20.27 17.86
CA ILE A 35 1.43 -19.86 18.65
C ILE A 35 0.32 -20.87 18.37
N ILE A 36 -0.03 -21.66 19.39
CA ILE A 36 -1.18 -22.55 19.40
C ILE A 36 -2.42 -21.65 19.41
N ILE A 37 -3.12 -21.61 18.28
CA ILE A 37 -4.42 -20.93 18.17
C ILE A 37 -5.47 -21.94 18.61
N GLU A 38 -6.04 -21.71 19.79
CA GLU A 38 -7.24 -22.41 20.23
C GLU A 38 -8.42 -21.97 19.33
N GLU A 39 -9.04 -22.93 18.65
CA GLU A 39 -10.24 -22.74 17.84
C GLU A 39 -11.43 -22.41 18.76
N GLU A 40 -12.02 -21.24 18.58
CA GLU A 40 -13.29 -20.87 19.22
C GLU A 40 -14.40 -20.79 18.15
N GLU A 41 -15.07 -21.94 18.01
CA GLU A 41 -16.48 -22.20 17.70
C GLU A 41 -17.29 -21.09 16.98
N GLU A 42 -17.45 -21.23 15.66
CA GLU A 42 -18.45 -20.50 14.86
C GLU A 42 -19.86 -21.02 15.21
N ALA A 43 -20.69 -20.13 15.76
CA ALA A 43 -22.11 -20.38 15.96
C ALA A 43 -22.87 -20.36 14.62
N GLU A 44 -23.54 -21.48 14.33
CA GLU A 44 -24.57 -21.70 13.32
C GLU A 44 -25.67 -20.62 13.36
N ILE A 45 -26.04 -20.10 12.20
CA ILE A 45 -27.36 -19.50 11.97
C ILE A 45 -27.97 -20.20 10.74
N LEU A 46 -28.80 -21.19 11.05
CA LEU A 46 -29.73 -21.89 10.17
C LEU A 46 -31.13 -21.30 10.41
N GLU A 47 -31.62 -20.47 9.51
CA GLU A 47 -33.07 -20.24 9.32
C GLU A 47 -33.28 -19.95 7.82
N GLU A 48 -33.78 -20.95 7.08
CA GLU A 48 -35.20 -21.18 6.80
C GLU A 48 -35.67 -20.31 5.63
N TYR A 49 -35.65 -20.91 4.43
CA TYR A 49 -36.32 -20.37 3.25
C TYR A 49 -37.18 -21.47 2.64
N GLU A 50 -38.47 -21.20 2.70
CA GLU A 50 -39.59 -22.06 2.34
C GLU A 50 -39.56 -22.54 0.89
N GLU A 51 -40.01 -23.78 0.75
CA GLU A 51 -40.37 -24.46 -0.49
C GLU A 51 -41.65 -23.84 -1.07
N ILE A 52 -41.55 -23.18 -2.23
CA ILE A 52 -42.71 -22.84 -3.06
C ILE A 52 -42.48 -23.41 -4.46
N ALA A 53 -43.44 -24.25 -4.83
CA ALA A 53 -43.46 -25.12 -5.98
C ALA A 53 -43.54 -24.40 -7.35
N GLU A 54 -43.09 -25.17 -8.32
CA GLU A 54 -43.14 -25.05 -9.78
C GLU A 54 -44.35 -24.29 -10.37
N GLU A 55 -44.09 -23.37 -11.30
CA GLU A 55 -44.83 -23.35 -12.57
C GLU A 55 -43.99 -22.76 -13.70
N ALA A 56 -43.81 -23.56 -14.74
CA ALA A 56 -43.10 -23.21 -15.96
C ALA A 56 -43.96 -22.30 -16.85
N VAL A 57 -43.41 -21.15 -17.23
CA VAL A 57 -43.83 -20.42 -18.44
C VAL A 57 -42.57 -19.99 -19.17
N GLU A 58 -42.26 -20.68 -20.27
CA GLU A 58 -41.24 -20.25 -21.23
C GLU A 58 -41.69 -18.94 -21.89
N GLU A 59 -41.08 -17.83 -21.48
CA GLU A 59 -41.04 -16.61 -22.29
C GLU A 59 -39.56 -16.27 -22.53
N THR A 60 -39.10 -16.56 -23.75
CA THR A 60 -37.74 -16.30 -24.20
C THR A 60 -37.50 -14.80 -24.31
N THR A 61 -37.24 -14.15 -23.18
CA THR A 61 -36.67 -12.81 -23.14
C THR A 61 -35.17 -12.93 -23.37
N VAL A 62 -34.72 -12.34 -24.48
CA VAL A 62 -33.30 -12.20 -24.80
C VAL A 62 -32.66 -11.38 -23.67
N ILE A 63 -31.96 -12.06 -22.76
CA ILE A 63 -31.15 -11.40 -21.75
C ILE A 63 -29.99 -10.73 -22.50
N GLU A 64 -30.13 -9.43 -22.77
CA GLU A 64 -28.97 -8.61 -23.10
C GLU A 64 -28.07 -8.58 -21.87
N THR A 65 -27.05 -9.44 -21.86
CA THR A 65 -25.99 -9.41 -20.86
C THR A 65 -25.44 -7.98 -20.81
N PRO A 66 -25.53 -7.27 -19.66
CA PRO A 66 -24.96 -5.94 -19.56
C PRO A 66 -23.47 -6.03 -19.94
N PRO A 67 -22.96 -5.07 -20.75
CA PRO A 67 -21.57 -5.11 -21.16
C PRO A 67 -20.68 -5.16 -19.91
N PRO A 68 -19.60 -5.97 -19.93
CA PRO A 68 -18.73 -6.11 -18.77
C PRO A 68 -18.23 -4.73 -18.34
N PRO A 69 -18.16 -4.48 -17.01
CA PRO A 69 -17.74 -3.19 -16.48
C PRO A 69 -16.35 -2.84 -17.01
N THR A 70 -16.22 -1.71 -17.70
CA THR A 70 -14.96 -1.29 -18.30
C THR A 70 -14.00 -0.82 -17.20
N PRO A 71 -12.75 -1.33 -17.14
CA PRO A 71 -11.78 -0.88 -16.16
C PRO A 71 -11.47 0.60 -16.41
N SER A 72 -11.64 1.42 -15.37
CA SER A 72 -11.29 2.85 -15.44
C SER A 72 -9.85 3.06 -14.95
N ILE A 73 -9.08 3.90 -15.65
CA ILE A 73 -7.72 4.26 -15.23
C ILE A 73 -7.82 5.31 -14.12
N VAL A 74 -7.08 5.09 -13.04
CA VAL A 74 -7.00 5.98 -11.87
C VAL A 74 -5.53 6.17 -11.50
N TYR A 75 -5.19 7.36 -11.02
CA TYR A 75 -3.84 7.67 -10.51
C TYR A 75 -3.85 7.70 -8.99
N ARG A 76 -2.81 7.16 -8.36
CA ARG A 76 -2.62 7.16 -6.91
C ARG A 76 -1.20 7.58 -6.57
N VAL A 77 -0.98 8.10 -5.36
CA VAL A 77 0.38 8.39 -4.88
C VAL A 77 0.89 7.20 -4.06
N GLN A 78 1.87 6.48 -4.56
CA GLN A 78 2.51 5.41 -3.81
C GLN A 78 3.48 5.99 -2.78
N ILE A 79 3.41 5.52 -1.53
CA ILE A 79 4.20 5.99 -0.39
C ILE A 79 5.04 4.90 0.25
N GLY A 80 5.18 3.75 -0.40
CA GLY A 80 6.04 2.64 0.03
C GLY A 80 5.70 1.31 -0.63
N ALA A 81 6.66 0.39 -0.58
CA ALA A 81 6.50 -1.01 -0.97
C ALA A 81 7.20 -1.90 0.09
N PHE A 82 6.51 -2.92 0.57
CA PHE A 82 6.97 -3.75 1.70
C PHE A 82 6.88 -5.23 1.36
N TYR A 83 7.78 -6.05 1.91
CA TYR A 83 7.67 -7.51 1.81
C TYR A 83 6.67 -8.10 2.81
N SER A 84 6.43 -7.42 3.94
CA SER A 84 5.47 -7.87 4.97
C SER A 84 4.20 -7.03 4.97
N ALA A 85 3.06 -7.69 5.18
CA ALA A 85 1.76 -7.04 5.34
C ALA A 85 1.76 -6.11 6.57
N GLU A 86 2.41 -6.51 7.65
CA GLU A 86 2.56 -5.70 8.87
C GLU A 86 3.28 -4.37 8.59
N GLY A 87 4.39 -4.40 7.85
CA GLY A 87 5.13 -3.20 7.46
C GLY A 87 4.28 -2.24 6.63
N ALA A 88 3.49 -2.78 5.70
CA ALA A 88 2.53 -2.00 4.91
C ALA A 88 1.40 -1.42 5.77
N ASN A 89 0.86 -2.18 6.71
CA ASN A 89 -0.16 -1.71 7.65
C ASN A 89 0.35 -0.58 8.54
N ARG A 90 1.56 -0.70 9.10
CA ARG A 90 2.19 0.39 9.85
C ARG A 90 2.34 1.67 9.02
N ARG A 91 2.72 1.53 7.74
CA ARG A 91 2.81 2.66 6.81
C ARG A 91 1.43 3.27 6.54
N LYS A 92 0.39 2.45 6.33
CA LYS A 92 -1.00 2.88 6.16
C LYS A 92 -1.51 3.64 7.39
N THR A 93 -1.36 3.11 8.59
CA THR A 93 -1.80 3.76 9.84
C THR A 93 -1.17 5.14 10.03
N ARG A 94 0.15 5.25 9.79
CA ARG A 94 0.83 6.56 9.83
C ARG A 94 0.27 7.53 8.80
N ALA A 95 -0.08 7.05 7.61
CA ALA A 95 -0.57 7.93 6.55
C ALA A 95 -2.03 8.34 6.77
N ILE A 96 -2.87 7.50 7.38
CA ILE A 96 -4.26 7.83 7.76
C ILE A 96 -4.30 9.02 8.72
N SER A 97 -3.35 9.12 9.66
CA SER A 97 -3.30 10.26 10.58
C SER A 97 -2.79 11.57 9.95
N LEU A 98 -2.26 11.52 8.73
CA LEU A 98 -1.67 12.68 8.05
C LEU A 98 -2.53 13.20 6.89
N PHE A 99 -3.40 12.36 6.33
CA PHE A 99 -4.07 12.62 5.07
C PHE A 99 -5.55 12.24 5.12
N ASP A 100 -6.41 13.13 4.62
CA ASP A 100 -7.85 12.93 4.49
C ASP A 100 -8.25 12.13 3.22
N LYS A 101 -7.30 11.40 2.63
CA LYS A 101 -7.52 10.60 1.42
C LYS A 101 -7.51 9.11 1.78
N PRO A 102 -8.28 8.27 1.07
CA PRO A 102 -8.26 6.84 1.31
C PRO A 102 -6.87 6.26 1.06
N ILE A 103 -6.49 5.26 1.86
CA ILE A 103 -5.18 4.61 1.77
C ILE A 103 -5.35 3.12 1.54
N TYR A 104 -4.76 2.66 0.45
CA TYR A 104 -4.86 1.31 -0.06
C TYR A 104 -3.56 0.57 0.18
N ILE A 105 -3.67 -0.71 0.49
CA ILE A 105 -2.58 -1.67 0.42
C ILE A 105 -2.96 -2.65 -0.67
N GLU A 106 -2.09 -2.79 -1.66
CA GLU A 106 -2.30 -3.67 -2.80
C GLU A 106 -1.12 -4.63 -2.89
N TYR A 107 -1.40 -5.93 -2.89
CA TYR A 107 -0.36 -6.93 -3.05
C TYR A 107 -0.08 -7.16 -4.53
N ILE A 108 1.12 -6.77 -4.97
CA ILE A 108 1.66 -7.08 -6.28
C ILE A 108 2.98 -7.78 -6.04
N ALA A 109 2.97 -9.10 -6.21
CA ALA A 109 4.07 -9.97 -5.82
C ALA A 109 5.44 -9.43 -6.27
N PRO A 110 6.46 -9.42 -5.37
CA PRO A 110 6.44 -9.89 -3.99
C PRO A 110 6.07 -8.80 -2.94
N TYR A 111 5.51 -7.66 -3.34
CA TYR A 111 5.38 -6.48 -2.49
C TYR A 111 3.94 -6.08 -2.16
N TYR A 112 3.74 -5.62 -0.94
CA TYR A 112 2.60 -4.82 -0.52
C TYR A 112 2.85 -3.35 -0.83
N LYS A 113 2.19 -2.81 -1.85
CA LYS A 113 2.28 -1.40 -2.27
C LYS A 113 1.28 -0.57 -1.48
N VAL A 114 1.74 0.51 -0.87
CA VAL A 114 0.89 1.42 -0.10
C VAL A 114 0.63 2.68 -0.93
N ARG A 115 -0.64 2.96 -1.25
CA ARG A 115 -1.06 4.02 -2.18
C ARG A 115 -2.11 4.92 -1.54
N VAL A 116 -2.07 6.21 -1.85
CA VAL A 116 -2.92 7.25 -1.28
C VAL A 116 -3.77 7.90 -2.36
N GLY A 117 -5.07 8.02 -2.07
CA GLY A 117 -6.06 8.67 -2.89
C GLY A 117 -6.44 7.90 -4.16
N ASP A 118 -7.46 8.43 -4.83
CA ASP A 118 -7.85 8.12 -6.20
C ASP A 118 -7.92 9.49 -6.92
N PHE A 119 -7.15 9.66 -7.98
CA PHE A 119 -7.09 10.89 -8.78
C PHE A 119 -7.45 10.59 -10.23
N ALA A 120 -8.20 11.47 -10.86
CA ALA A 120 -8.66 11.28 -12.23
C ALA A 120 -7.54 11.52 -13.25
N THR A 121 -6.60 12.39 -12.91
CA THR A 121 -5.48 12.75 -13.79
C THR A 121 -4.13 12.61 -13.09
N GLU A 122 -3.09 12.34 -13.87
CA GLU A 122 -1.72 12.30 -13.37
C GLU A 122 -1.31 13.64 -12.76
N THR A 123 -1.76 14.76 -13.33
CA THR A 123 -1.47 16.11 -12.83
C THR A 123 -2.04 16.35 -11.43
N GLU A 124 -3.28 15.93 -11.17
CA GLU A 124 -3.88 16.01 -9.83
C GLU A 124 -3.08 15.19 -8.81
N ALA A 125 -2.70 13.96 -9.19
CA ALA A 125 -1.87 13.12 -8.34
C ALA A 125 -0.48 13.74 -8.10
N ALA A 126 0.12 14.39 -9.10
CA ALA A 126 1.41 15.05 -8.99
C ALA A 126 1.36 16.27 -8.05
N ILE A 127 0.29 17.07 -8.11
CA ILE A 127 0.05 18.17 -7.18
C ILE A 127 -0.09 17.62 -5.75
N TYR A 128 -0.87 16.55 -5.57
CA TYR A 128 -1.04 15.94 -4.25
C TYR A 128 0.27 15.32 -3.72
N LYS A 129 1.06 14.68 -4.59
CA LYS A 129 2.39 14.13 -4.27
C LYS A 129 3.29 15.21 -3.65
N ALA A 130 3.24 16.45 -4.12
CA ALA A 130 4.05 17.54 -3.54
C ALA A 130 3.74 17.78 -2.04
N LYS A 131 2.51 17.53 -1.58
CA LYS A 131 2.16 17.52 -0.15
C LYS A 131 2.68 16.26 0.54
N VAL A 132 2.52 15.10 -0.09
CA VAL A 132 2.88 13.79 0.48
C VAL A 132 4.38 13.64 0.69
N VAL A 133 5.20 14.14 -0.24
CA VAL A 133 6.67 13.99 -0.22
C VAL A 133 7.32 14.62 1.02
N ARG A 134 6.64 15.59 1.64
CA ARG A 134 7.07 16.21 2.90
C ARG A 134 7.10 15.23 4.08
N TYR A 135 6.33 14.14 4.00
CA TYR A 135 6.22 13.11 5.05
C TYR A 135 6.77 11.75 4.61
N PHE A 136 6.79 11.49 3.30
CA PHE A 136 7.23 10.24 2.66
C PHE A 136 8.10 10.58 1.45
N GLY A 137 9.41 10.69 1.65
CA GLY A 137 10.34 11.21 0.62
C GLY A 137 10.47 10.34 -0.64
N ASP A 138 10.06 9.08 -0.57
CA ASP A 138 10.02 8.10 -1.66
C ASP A 138 8.69 8.10 -2.43
N ALA A 139 7.83 9.10 -2.20
CA ALA A 139 6.51 9.13 -2.82
C ALA A 139 6.56 9.40 -4.33
N PHE A 140 5.79 8.63 -5.11
CA PHE A 140 5.66 8.81 -6.57
C PHE A 140 4.23 8.53 -7.06
N VAL A 141 3.90 9.03 -8.25
CA VAL A 141 2.58 8.80 -8.87
C VAL A 141 2.60 7.44 -9.56
N ALA A 142 1.58 6.62 -9.29
CA ALA A 142 1.39 5.32 -9.90
C ALA A 142 0.00 5.25 -10.55
N GLU A 143 -0.05 4.70 -11.75
CA GLU A 143 -1.29 4.36 -12.44
C GLU A 143 -1.85 3.02 -11.92
N THR A 144 -3.18 2.91 -11.86
CA THR A 144 -3.90 1.70 -11.51
C THR A 144 -5.21 1.62 -12.29
N SER A 145 -5.60 0.42 -12.71
CA SER A 145 -6.98 0.19 -13.13
C SER A 145 -7.86 -0.01 -11.90
N LYS A 146 -9.04 0.61 -11.90
CA LYS A 146 -10.11 0.38 -10.95
C LYS A 146 -11.25 -0.32 -11.68
N THR A 147 -11.53 -1.55 -11.28
CA THR A 147 -12.76 -2.24 -11.69
C THR A 147 -13.95 -1.51 -11.05
N PRO A 148 -14.99 -1.17 -11.83
CA PRO A 148 -16.22 -0.52 -11.33
C PRO A 148 -16.87 -1.24 -10.15
#